data_AF-A0A8B6DUW5-F1
#
_entry.id   AF-A0A8B6DUW5-F1
#
_cell.length_a   1.000
_cell.length_b   1.000
_cell.length_c   1.000
_cell.angle_alpha   90.00
_cell.angle_beta   90.00
_cell.angle_gamma   90.00
#
_symmetry.space_group_name_H-M   'P 1'
#
loop_
_entity.id
_entity.type
_entity.pdbx_description
1 polymer ?
#
loop_
_entity_poly.entity_id
_entity_poly.type
_entity_poly.pdbx_seq_one_letter_code
_entity_poly.pdbx_strand_id
1 'polypeptide(L)'
;MKLRHYQPLSEEFIHNAFISYSHKDITWVKTLYDNLQSKGFSLCLYHKDFKVGKPIADCIVEAINSSRKIVFVITEDFLQSSWGTYEIEMTRMHAFREGRESMVVVILKDDIKKDKLPKALKEIWYKVVCIVWPTDPEVPYNSEEIFYEKLCIALSDSRSRINDDNSQLQMT
;
A
#
# COMPACT_ATOMS: atom_id res chain seq x y z
N MET A 1 -7.02 -2.71 -34.14
CA MET A 1 -6.89 -2.57 -32.67
C MET A 1 -5.70 -3.45 -32.25
N LYS A 2 -4.50 -2.86 -32.11
CA LYS A 2 -3.28 -3.64 -31.82
C LYS A 2 -3.19 -3.83 -30.31
N LEU A 3 -3.27 -5.09 -29.87
CA LEU A 3 -2.95 -5.51 -28.50
C LEU A 3 -1.52 -5.04 -28.21
N ARG A 4 -1.36 -4.16 -27.21
CA ARG A 4 -0.05 -3.69 -26.77
C ARG A 4 0.71 -4.90 -26.24
N HIS A 5 1.92 -5.10 -26.78
CA HIS A 5 2.84 -6.13 -26.34
C HIS A 5 3.09 -5.98 -24.84
N TYR A 6 2.84 -7.06 -24.09
CA TYR A 6 3.27 -7.20 -22.71
C TYR A 6 4.79 -7.35 -22.71
N GLN A 7 5.49 -6.33 -22.20
CA GLN A 7 6.91 -6.45 -21.89
C GLN A 7 7.03 -7.00 -20.45
N PRO A 8 7.81 -8.07 -20.24
CA PRO A 8 8.10 -8.52 -18.88
C PRO A 8 8.93 -7.45 -18.16
N LEU A 9 8.53 -7.09 -16.94
CA LEU A 9 9.25 -6.14 -16.08
C LEU A 9 10.49 -6.82 -15.48
N SER A 10 11.68 -6.53 -16.00
CA SER A 10 12.96 -6.65 -15.29
C SER A 10 13.45 -5.23 -14.97
N GLU A 11 13.95 -4.79 -13.81
CA GLU A 11 14.16 -5.25 -12.43
C GLU A 11 14.20 -3.92 -11.61
N GLU A 12 13.72 -3.92 -10.36
CA GLU A 12 13.54 -2.76 -9.43
C GLU A 12 12.28 -1.88 -9.60
N PHE A 13 11.49 -1.81 -8.52
CA PHE A 13 10.41 -0.84 -8.38
C PHE A 13 10.98 0.59 -8.27
N ILE A 14 10.35 1.57 -8.92
CA ILE A 14 10.77 2.99 -8.87
C ILE A 14 10.63 3.54 -7.44
N HIS A 15 9.59 3.10 -6.72
CA HIS A 15 9.28 3.55 -5.37
C HIS A 15 9.29 2.38 -4.39
N ASN A 16 9.70 2.66 -3.15
CA ASN A 16 9.54 1.71 -2.06
C ASN A 16 8.07 1.54 -1.70
N ALA A 17 7.27 2.61 -1.76
CA ALA A 17 5.83 2.52 -1.57
C ALA A 17 5.03 3.60 -2.30
N PHE A 18 3.82 3.24 -2.69
CA PHE A 18 2.74 4.19 -3.01
C PHE A 18 1.87 4.38 -1.76
N ILE A 19 1.56 5.63 -1.41
CA ILE A 19 0.66 5.95 -0.29
C ILE A 19 -0.71 6.37 -0.82
N SER A 20 -1.74 5.60 -0.48
CA SER A 20 -3.17 5.86 -0.73
C SER A 20 -3.86 6.24 0.58
N TYR A 21 -4.90 7.09 0.55
CA TYR A 21 -4.71 8.52 0.78
C TYR A 21 -5.98 9.38 0.64
N SER A 22 -6.75 9.73 1.69
CA SER A 22 -7.79 10.75 1.55
C SER A 22 -7.19 12.16 1.49
N HIS A 23 -7.69 13.03 0.61
CA HIS A 23 -7.18 14.41 0.52
C HIS A 23 -7.25 15.17 1.85
N LYS A 24 -8.22 14.86 2.71
CA LYS A 24 -8.36 15.48 4.03
C LYS A 24 -7.22 15.12 5.00
N ASP A 25 -6.55 14.00 4.77
CA ASP A 25 -5.42 13.53 5.59
C ASP A 25 -4.05 14.06 5.11
N ILE A 26 -4.02 14.93 4.10
CA ILE A 26 -2.78 15.38 3.46
C ILE A 26 -1.76 15.99 4.43
N THR A 27 -2.23 16.72 5.45
CA THR A 27 -1.33 17.34 6.44
C THR A 27 -0.57 16.27 7.23
N TRP A 28 -1.26 15.23 7.69
CA TRP A 28 -0.64 14.13 8.43
C TRP A 28 0.25 13.28 7.51
N VAL A 29 -0.21 13.02 6.27
CA VAL A 29 0.58 12.24 5.29
C VAL A 29 1.85 12.97 4.87
N LYS A 30 1.88 14.30 4.84
CA LYS A 30 3.13 15.05 4.61
C LYS A 30 4.16 14.80 5.72
N THR A 31 3.73 14.80 6.98
CA THR A 31 4.62 14.46 8.10
C THR A 31 5.14 13.02 7.99
N LEU A 32 4.26 12.06 7.70
CA LEU A 32 4.64 10.67 7.43
C LEU A 32 5.68 10.57 6.30
N TYR A 33 5.42 11.28 5.21
CA TYR A 33 6.28 11.32 4.02
C TYR A 33 7.66 11.87 4.36
N ASP A 34 7.74 13.04 5.00
CA ASP A 34 9.02 13.67 5.35
C ASP A 34 9.85 12.77 6.29
N ASN A 35 9.20 12.12 7.26
CA ASN A 35 9.85 11.19 8.17
C ASN A 35 10.45 9.98 7.42
N LEU A 36 9.66 9.36 6.53
CA LEU A 36 10.11 8.21 5.74
C LEU A 36 11.19 8.60 4.71
N GLN A 37 11.10 9.78 4.10
CA GLN A 37 12.15 10.30 3.22
C GLN A 37 13.47 10.49 3.96
N SER A 38 13.44 11.05 5.19
CA SER A 38 14.63 11.21 6.02
C SER A 38 15.30 9.88 6.39
N LYS A 39 14.54 8.78 6.35
CA LYS A 39 14.98 7.40 6.58
C LYS A 39 15.36 6.66 5.29
N GLY A 40 15.38 7.34 4.14
CA GLY A 40 15.84 6.81 2.86
C GLY A 40 14.77 6.12 2.01
N PHE A 41 13.47 6.23 2.35
CA PHE A 41 12.41 5.65 1.54
C PHE A 41 11.98 6.59 0.40
N SER A 42 11.92 6.05 -0.83
CA SER A 42 11.27 6.66 -1.99
C SER A 42 9.77 6.35 -1.97
N LEU A 43 8.95 7.40 -1.98
CA LEU A 43 7.49 7.28 -1.89
C LEU A 43 6.81 7.94 -3.11
N CYS A 44 5.74 7.32 -3.59
CA CYS A 44 4.82 7.90 -4.57
C CYS A 44 3.59 8.46 -3.87
N LEU A 45 3.25 9.72 -4.16
CA LEU A 45 2.08 10.43 -3.65
C LEU A 45 1.27 11.01 -4.81
N TYR A 46 -0.05 10.81 -4.81
CA TYR A 46 -0.91 11.25 -5.91
C TYR A 46 -0.82 12.75 -6.20
N HIS A 47 -0.72 13.60 -5.17
CA HIS A 47 -0.72 15.06 -5.33
C HIS A 47 0.61 15.61 -5.85
N LYS A 48 1.68 14.82 -5.81
CA LYS A 48 3.03 15.20 -6.23
C LYS A 48 3.38 14.61 -7.59
N ASP A 49 3.01 13.35 -7.81
CA ASP A 49 3.58 12.55 -8.89
C ASP A 49 2.60 12.31 -10.06
N PHE A 50 1.31 12.64 -9.90
CA PHE A 50 0.33 12.37 -10.95
C PHE A 50 0.38 13.43 -12.04
N LYS A 51 0.52 12.97 -13.29
CA LYS A 51 0.57 13.82 -14.47
C LYS A 51 -0.80 14.45 -14.73
N VAL A 52 -0.82 15.77 -14.86
CA VAL A 52 -2.01 16.53 -15.25
C VAL A 52 -2.48 16.07 -16.64
N GLY A 53 -3.79 15.89 -16.81
CA GLY A 53 -4.40 15.50 -18.10
C GLY A 53 -4.54 13.99 -18.31
N LYS A 54 -4.07 13.16 -17.38
CA LYS A 54 -4.26 11.71 -17.40
C LYS A 54 -5.42 11.30 -16.47
N PRO A 55 -6.24 10.28 -16.81
CA PRO A 55 -7.25 9.76 -15.89
C PRO A 55 -6.64 9.31 -14.57
N ILE A 56 -7.24 9.71 -13.45
CA ILE A 56 -6.78 9.38 -12.09
C ILE A 56 -6.63 7.88 -11.88
N ALA A 57 -7.55 7.10 -12.45
CA ALA A 57 -7.54 5.65 -12.46
C ALA A 57 -6.23 5.06 -13.03
N ASP A 58 -5.77 5.60 -14.16
CA ASP A 58 -4.56 5.13 -14.81
C ASP A 58 -3.30 5.52 -14.03
N CYS A 59 -3.31 6.68 -13.36
CA CYS A 59 -2.22 7.12 -12.49
C CYS A 59 -2.10 6.20 -11.26
N ILE A 60 -3.23 5.78 -10.67
CA ILE A 60 -3.25 4.83 -9.56
C ILE A 60 -2.67 3.48 -9.99
N VAL A 61 -3.09 2.95 -11.14
CA VAL A 61 -2.56 1.67 -11.66
C VAL A 61 -1.05 1.77 -11.92
N GLU A 62 -0.57 2.89 -12.46
CA GLU A 62 0.87 3.11 -12.63
C GLU A 62 1.60 3.16 -11.28
N ALA A 63 1.08 3.87 -10.29
CA ALA A 63 1.68 3.95 -8.95
C ALA A 63 1.73 2.58 -8.25
N ILE A 64 0.68 1.77 -8.40
CA ILE A 64 0.61 0.39 -7.91
C ILE A 64 1.68 -0.50 -8.56
N ASN A 65 1.89 -0.35 -9.87
CA ASN A 65 2.85 -1.17 -10.62
C ASN A 65 4.29 -0.71 -10.45
N SER A 66 4.52 0.58 -10.19
CA SER A 66 5.86 1.15 -10.00
C SER A 66 6.36 1.12 -8.56
N SER A 67 5.52 0.70 -7.61
CA SER A 67 5.85 0.69 -6.18
C SER A 67 5.98 -0.72 -5.62
N ARG A 68 6.97 -0.96 -4.76
CA ARG A 68 7.20 -2.25 -4.10
C ARG A 68 6.15 -2.59 -3.05
N LYS A 69 5.60 -1.57 -2.38
CA LYS A 69 4.53 -1.69 -1.38
C LYS A 69 3.41 -0.72 -1.72
N ILE A 70 2.22 -1.02 -1.22
CA ILE A 70 1.07 -0.12 -1.24
C ILE A 70 0.68 0.11 0.22
N VAL A 71 0.67 1.36 0.65
CA VAL A 71 0.29 1.75 2.00
C VAL A 71 -1.07 2.44 1.92
N PHE A 72 -2.08 1.84 2.54
CA PHE A 72 -3.38 2.49 2.74
C PHE A 72 -3.42 3.18 4.09
N VAL A 73 -3.66 4.49 4.08
CA VAL A 73 -3.97 5.28 5.28
C VAL A 73 -5.48 5.29 5.44
N ILE A 74 -5.98 4.36 6.25
CA ILE A 74 -7.40 4.19 6.51
C ILE A 74 -7.81 5.10 7.67
N THR A 75 -8.59 6.11 7.33
CA THR A 75 -9.27 7.05 8.21
C THR A 75 -10.78 7.02 7.91
N GLU A 76 -11.61 7.63 8.75
CA GLU A 76 -13.05 7.73 8.46
C GLU A 76 -13.29 8.52 7.15
N ASP A 77 -12.48 9.55 6.90
CA ASP A 77 -12.51 10.31 5.65
C ASP A 77 -12.08 9.49 4.43
N PHE A 78 -11.13 8.56 4.58
CA PHE A 78 -10.76 7.62 3.53
C PHE A 78 -11.95 6.70 3.18
N LEU A 79 -12.60 6.13 4.20
CA LEU A 79 -13.72 5.21 4.02
C LEU A 79 -14.96 5.87 3.41
N GLN A 80 -15.21 7.15 3.72
CA GLN A 80 -16.31 7.92 3.14
C GLN A 80 -16.03 8.43 1.72
N SER A 81 -14.77 8.41 1.28
CA SER A 81 -14.43 8.85 -0.06
C SER A 81 -14.83 7.80 -1.11
N SER A 82 -15.45 8.24 -2.21
CA SER A 82 -15.73 7.38 -3.37
C SER A 82 -14.46 6.73 -3.94
N TRP A 83 -13.31 7.37 -3.71
CA TRP A 83 -12.00 6.95 -4.18
C TRP A 83 -11.38 5.83 -3.33
N GLY A 84 -11.60 5.81 -2.01
CA GLY A 84 -11.07 4.78 -1.13
C GLY A 84 -11.59 3.37 -1.46
N THR A 85 -12.85 3.26 -1.90
CA THR A 85 -13.42 1.98 -2.35
C THR A 85 -12.80 1.52 -3.68
N TYR A 86 -12.56 2.44 -4.61
CA TYR A 86 -11.95 2.14 -5.91
C TYR A 86 -10.49 1.69 -5.78
N GLU A 87 -9.68 2.39 -4.99
CA GLU A 87 -8.26 2.07 -4.81
C GLU A 87 -8.04 0.71 -4.14
N ILE A 88 -8.88 0.37 -3.16
CA ILE A 88 -8.87 -0.95 -2.51
C ILE A 88 -9.29 -2.04 -3.50
N GLU A 89 -10.31 -1.79 -4.32
CA GLU A 89 -10.77 -2.76 -5.30
C GLU A 89 -9.71 -3.02 -6.38
N MET A 90 -9.06 -1.97 -6.89
CA MET A 90 -7.97 -2.10 -7.85
C MET A 90 -6.75 -2.80 -7.24
N THR A 91 -6.39 -2.47 -6.01
CA THR A 91 -5.29 -3.16 -5.33
C THR A 91 -5.62 -4.63 -5.12
N ARG A 92 -6.86 -4.98 -4.76
CA ARG A 92 -7.30 -6.38 -4.70
C ARG A 92 -7.14 -7.03 -6.07
N MET A 93 -7.63 -6.41 -7.14
CA MET A 93 -7.55 -6.96 -8.49
C MET A 93 -6.11 -7.14 -8.99
N HIS A 94 -5.19 -6.23 -8.67
CA HIS A 94 -3.82 -6.29 -9.19
C HIS A 94 -2.86 -7.06 -8.27
N ALA A 95 -2.89 -6.82 -6.96
CA ALA A 95 -1.99 -7.49 -6.02
C ALA A 95 -2.33 -8.98 -5.83
N PHE A 96 -3.60 -9.37 -5.85
CA PHE A 96 -4.01 -10.77 -5.62
C PHE A 96 -3.94 -11.63 -6.89
N ARG A 97 -4.12 -11.03 -8.07
CA ARG A 97 -3.99 -11.78 -9.33
C ARG A 97 -2.54 -12.06 -9.70
N GLU A 98 -1.60 -11.29 -9.14
CA GLU A 98 -0.18 -11.38 -9.46
C GLU A 98 0.66 -12.02 -8.33
N GLY A 99 0.01 -12.58 -7.30
CA GLY A 99 0.72 -13.21 -6.18
C GLY A 99 1.55 -12.23 -5.34
N ARG A 100 1.17 -10.95 -5.32
CA ARG A 100 1.87 -9.87 -4.63
C ARG A 100 1.14 -9.41 -3.36
N GLU A 101 0.45 -10.32 -2.68
CA GLU A 101 -0.41 -9.96 -1.55
C GLU A 101 0.36 -9.39 -0.35
N SER A 102 1.65 -9.75 -0.20
CA SER A 102 2.54 -9.21 0.83
C SER A 102 2.95 -7.75 0.60
N MET A 103 2.47 -7.12 -0.48
CA MET A 103 2.74 -5.71 -0.78
C MET A 103 1.89 -4.73 0.02
N VAL A 104 0.76 -5.18 0.58
CA VAL A 104 -0.22 -4.28 1.20
C VAL A 104 0.08 -4.04 2.66
N VAL A 105 0.30 -2.77 3.00
CA VAL A 105 0.39 -2.25 4.36
C VAL A 105 -0.84 -1.38 4.62
N VAL A 106 -1.47 -1.56 5.78
CA VAL A 106 -2.61 -0.77 6.22
C VAL A 106 -2.22 0.00 7.48
N ILE A 107 -2.33 1.32 7.42
CA ILE A 107 -2.27 2.21 8.57
C ILE A 107 -3.71 2.49 9.01
N LEU A 108 -4.06 2.14 10.25
CA LEU A 108 -5.34 2.51 10.84
C LEU A 108 -5.17 3.76 11.70
N LYS A 109 -5.98 4.79 11.45
CA LYS A 109 -6.14 5.95 12.30
C LYS A 109 -7.59 6.02 12.81
N ASP A 110 -7.85 6.75 13.91
CA ASP A 110 -9.20 7.06 14.41
C ASP A 110 -10.00 5.85 14.96
N ASP A 111 -9.33 4.85 15.54
CA ASP A 111 -9.94 3.66 16.16
C ASP A 111 -10.97 2.94 15.25
N ILE A 112 -10.64 2.82 13.97
CA ILE A 112 -11.49 2.18 12.98
C ILE A 112 -11.57 0.68 13.22
N LYS A 113 -12.78 0.23 13.57
CA LYS A 113 -13.10 -1.17 13.74
C LYS A 113 -13.14 -1.91 12.40
N LYS A 114 -12.72 -3.19 12.43
CA LYS A 114 -12.63 -4.05 11.24
C LYS A 114 -13.95 -4.18 10.47
N ASP A 115 -15.10 -4.12 11.14
CA ASP A 115 -16.43 -4.19 10.56
C ASP A 115 -16.78 -2.98 9.68
N LYS A 116 -16.13 -1.83 9.87
CA LYS A 116 -16.25 -0.67 8.98
C LYS A 116 -15.42 -0.77 7.70
N LEU A 117 -14.46 -1.71 7.64
CA LEU A 117 -13.58 -1.82 6.48
C LEU A 117 -14.33 -2.29 5.22
N PRO A 118 -13.89 -1.89 4.02
CA PRO A 118 -14.49 -2.36 2.78
C PRO A 118 -14.36 -3.89 2.63
N LYS A 119 -15.34 -4.52 1.99
CA LYS A 119 -15.39 -5.99 1.80
C LYS A 119 -14.10 -6.53 1.19
N ALA A 120 -13.59 -5.87 0.15
CA ALA A 120 -12.36 -6.22 -0.51
C ALA A 120 -11.15 -6.26 0.44
N LEU A 121 -11.03 -5.29 1.36
CA LEU A 121 -9.95 -5.28 2.36
C LEU A 121 -10.14 -6.35 3.43
N LYS A 122 -11.38 -6.60 3.85
CA LYS A 122 -11.71 -7.65 4.83
C LYS A 122 -11.35 -9.05 4.33
N GLU A 123 -11.62 -9.34 3.06
CA GLU A 123 -11.32 -10.63 2.42
C GLU A 123 -9.82 -10.93 2.41
N ILE A 124 -8.99 -9.89 2.37
CA ILE A 124 -7.55 -10.01 2.27
C ILE A 124 -6.82 -9.74 3.58
N TRP A 125 -7.56 -9.45 4.66
CA TRP A 125 -7.01 -8.96 5.92
C TRP A 125 -5.93 -9.85 6.53
N TYR A 126 -6.01 -11.17 6.32
CA TYR A 126 -5.03 -12.12 6.84
C TYR A 126 -3.65 -12.05 6.14
N LYS A 127 -3.55 -11.33 5.02
CA LYS A 127 -2.33 -11.16 4.21
C LYS A 127 -1.71 -9.77 4.32
N VAL A 128 -2.42 -8.80 4.90
CA VAL A 128 -1.93 -7.41 5.00
C VAL A 128 -1.16 -7.18 6.28
N VAL A 129 -0.18 -6.29 6.24
CA VAL A 129 0.48 -5.79 7.46
C VAL A 129 -0.33 -4.62 8.00
N CYS A 130 -0.95 -4.78 9.17
CA CYS A 130 -1.70 -3.71 9.82
C CYS A 130 -0.85 -3.03 10.90
N ILE A 131 -0.78 -1.69 10.85
CA ILE A 131 -0.08 -0.84 11.82
C ILE A 131 -1.06 0.23 12.29
N VAL A 132 -1.23 0.38 13.61
CA VAL A 132 -2.16 1.36 14.17
C VAL A 132 -1.40 2.61 14.55
N TRP A 133 -1.89 3.79 14.14
CA TRP A 133 -1.35 5.06 14.59
C TRP A 133 -1.74 5.29 16.06
N PRO A 134 -0.78 5.64 16.94
CA PRO A 134 -1.09 5.91 18.34
C PRO A 134 -1.92 7.21 18.44
N THR A 135 -3.22 7.06 18.68
CA THR A 135 -4.16 8.18 18.87
C THR A 135 -4.53 8.39 20.33
N ASP A 136 -4.30 7.40 21.18
CA ASP A 136 -4.68 7.44 22.58
C ASP A 136 -3.58 8.10 23.42
N PRO A 137 -3.89 9.17 24.16
CA PRO A 137 -2.94 9.89 25.02
C PRO A 137 -2.40 9.04 26.20
N GLU A 138 -3.02 7.90 26.53
CA GLU A 138 -2.52 6.96 27.54
C GLU A 138 -1.42 6.03 27.00
N VAL A 139 -1.14 6.08 25.69
CA VAL A 139 -0.14 5.22 25.05
C VAL A 139 1.27 5.76 25.39
N PRO A 140 2.27 4.88 25.65
CA PRO A 140 3.62 5.27 26.06
C PRO A 140 4.28 6.37 25.20
N TYR A 141 5.15 7.16 25.82
CA TYR A 141 5.87 8.30 25.22
C TYR A 141 6.60 7.98 23.90
N ASN A 142 7.00 6.73 23.66
CA ASN A 142 7.73 6.28 22.46
C ASN A 142 6.82 5.64 21.39
N SER A 143 5.51 5.82 21.47
CA SER A 143 4.55 5.13 20.60
C SER A 143 4.63 5.51 19.11
N GLU A 144 4.92 6.78 18.81
CA GLU A 144 5.17 7.22 17.44
C GLU A 144 6.47 6.61 16.88
N GLU A 145 7.53 6.53 17.69
CA GLU A 145 8.80 5.90 17.28
C GLU A 145 8.58 4.42 16.93
N ILE A 146 7.87 3.69 17.80
CA ILE A 146 7.49 2.29 17.55
C ILE A 146 6.63 2.16 16.27
N PHE A 147 5.72 3.10 16.02
CA PHE A 147 4.94 3.13 14.78
C PHE A 147 5.85 3.23 13.55
N TYR A 148 6.79 4.19 13.55
CA TYR A 148 7.72 4.38 12.43
C TYR A 148 8.67 3.20 12.25
N GLU A 149 9.16 2.59 13.33
CA GLU A 149 9.98 1.37 13.26
C GLU A 149 9.23 0.22 12.59
N LYS A 150 7.99 -0.07 13.04
CA LYS A 150 7.14 -1.10 12.45
C LYS A 150 6.89 -0.83 10.97
N LEU A 151 6.63 0.43 10.61
CA LEU A 151 6.40 0.83 9.23
C LEU A 151 7.65 0.65 8.37
N CYS A 152 8.83 1.05 8.85
CA CYS A 152 10.09 0.86 8.14
C CYS A 152 10.38 -0.63 7.90
N ILE A 153 10.11 -1.49 8.89
CA ILE A 153 10.24 -2.95 8.75
C ILE A 153 9.29 -3.47 7.68
N ALA A 154 8.01 -3.10 7.73
CA ALA A 154 7.01 -3.51 6.76
C ALA A 154 7.35 -3.07 5.33
N LEU A 155 7.94 -1.88 5.16
CA LEU A 155 8.35 -1.34 3.87
C LEU A 155 9.64 -1.95 3.31
N SER A 156 10.48 -2.50 4.18
CA SER A 156 11.75 -3.17 3.83
C SER A 156 11.58 -4.66 3.57
N ASP A 157 10.52 -5.27 4.09
CA ASP A 157 10.25 -6.69 3.98
C ASP A 157 10.09 -7.13 2.52
N SER A 158 11.04 -7.95 2.07
CA SER A 158 11.15 -8.44 0.69
C SER A 158 10.56 -9.85 0.51
N ARG A 159 9.67 -10.30 1.42
CA ARG A 159 8.94 -11.57 1.29
C ARG A 159 8.02 -11.59 0.05
N SER A 160 8.62 -11.82 -1.10
CA SER A 160 8.06 -12.34 -2.35
C SER A 160 9.19 -12.90 -3.23
N ARG A 161 10.00 -13.82 -2.66
CA ARG A 161 10.92 -14.74 -3.35
C ARG A 161 11.12 -16.00 -2.49
N ILE A 162 10.08 -16.80 -2.31
CA ILE A 162 10.27 -18.22 -1.97
C ILE A 162 9.65 -19.01 -3.12
N ASN A 163 10.51 -19.80 -3.74
CA ASN A 163 10.29 -20.68 -4.88
C ASN A 163 9.12 -21.65 -4.64
N ASP A 164 8.19 -21.72 -5.59
CA ASP A 164 7.46 -22.94 -5.93
C ASP A 164 8.18 -23.73 -7.06
N ASP A 165 9.47 -23.46 -7.30
CA ASP A 165 10.36 -24.39 -8.00
C ASP A 165 10.90 -25.43 -6.99
N ASN A 166 10.04 -26.41 -6.67
CA ASN A 166 10.39 -27.82 -6.43
C ASN A 166 9.23 -28.55 -5.74
N SER A 167 8.29 -29.07 -6.54
CA SER A 167 7.47 -30.23 -6.17
C SER A 167 6.88 -30.89 -7.43
N GLN A 168 7.40 -32.08 -7.74
CA GLN A 168 6.90 -33.10 -8.69
C GLN A 168 7.45 -33.11 -10.13
N LEU A 169 8.76 -33.32 -10.25
CA LEU A 169 9.25 -34.42 -11.07
C LEU A 169 8.97 -35.74 -10.31
N GLN A 170 7.88 -36.41 -10.66
CA GLN A 170 7.70 -37.88 -10.61
C GLN A 170 6.32 -38.20 -11.19
N MET A 171 6.27 -38.45 -12.50
CA MET A 171 5.38 -39.42 -13.16
C MET A 171 5.68 -39.41 -14.67
N THR A 172 6.69 -40.17 -15.07
CA THR A 172 6.68 -40.94 -16.32
C THR A 172 7.56 -42.15 -16.11
#